data_AF-A0A2U1E300-F1
#
_entry.id   AF-A0A2U1E300-F1
#
_cell.length_a   1.000
_cell.length_b   1.000
_cell.length_c   1.000
_cell.angle_alpha   90.00
_cell.angle_beta   90.00
_cell.angle_gamma   90.00
#
_symmetry.space_group_name_H-M   'P 1'
#
loop_
_entity.id
_entity.type
_entity.pdbx_description
1 polymer ?
#
loop_
_entity_poly.entity_id
_entity_poly.type
_entity_poly.pdbx_seq_one_letter_code
_entity_poly.pdbx_strand_id
1 'polypeptide(L)'
;MKKKFLALLLSLMFVFSICLNAADFSLKKGDVINQNSRSYIEFSKLSNYGLKTEKKGTNYTISDENATLVFNENSNVFTVNKTPFTMDTKTVVAKKELLIPLRILFETLNYKVGWDKNTKTITIKKLAESKLPVKANDYTITKHHSKVVSLAPSVTETFFDLGAEKMLLGRSEYCNYPKAALSLPSVGSLKEPSLEKIVSLKPTAVIAQTHYKEEVLNELKKANIEVIAMDTPKTMEETYEIIKKIGLILDKNYEARALCSTMNAKLETVAIKTKKLSKPSVYIVVGTGQYGEYTHGKDSFMNGILTVAGYTNAPTDAEGFSYTLEKLIQKDPYYILTPSFATEAVKTEKAYKGLSAVKNGRVIEIDADIFSRPSRRVVDDGLKVLLKIAHPEILKTLEF
;
A
#
# COMPACT_ATOMS: atom_id res chain seq x y z
N MET A 1 63.44 -0.08 -2.04
CA MET A 1 62.50 0.44 -1.00
C MET A 1 61.49 1.48 -1.49
N LYS A 2 61.75 2.31 -2.51
CA LYS A 2 60.81 3.36 -2.95
C LYS A 2 59.62 2.95 -3.84
N LYS A 3 59.61 1.74 -4.44
CA LYS A 3 58.49 1.25 -5.27
C LYS A 3 57.39 0.49 -4.50
N LYS A 4 57.67 -0.03 -3.30
CA LYS A 4 56.66 -0.70 -2.45
C LYS A 4 55.85 0.27 -1.58
N PHE A 5 56.35 1.48 -1.34
CA PHE A 5 55.63 2.51 -0.59
C PHE A 5 54.55 3.21 -1.43
N LEU A 6 54.74 3.28 -2.76
CA LEU A 6 53.74 3.87 -3.66
C LEU A 6 52.55 2.94 -3.92
N ALA A 7 52.75 1.62 -3.83
CA ALA A 7 51.66 0.65 -3.89
C ALA A 7 50.80 0.64 -2.61
N LEU A 8 51.38 1.02 -1.46
CA LEU A 8 50.65 1.15 -0.20
C LEU A 8 49.88 2.48 -0.09
N LEU A 9 50.31 3.52 -0.82
CA LEU A 9 49.53 4.76 -0.96
C LEU A 9 48.39 4.63 -1.99
N LEU A 10 48.54 3.78 -3.01
CA LEU A 10 47.47 3.50 -3.98
C LEU A 10 46.41 2.50 -3.46
N SER A 11 46.74 1.66 -2.48
CA SER A 11 45.77 0.77 -1.82
C SER A 11 44.99 1.44 -0.68
N LEU A 12 45.30 2.70 -0.36
CA LEU A 12 44.57 3.52 0.62
C LEU A 12 43.66 4.58 -0.05
N MET A 13 43.41 4.46 -1.36
CA MET A 13 42.38 5.20 -2.08
C MET A 13 41.14 4.34 -2.41
N PHE A 14 40.96 3.21 -1.71
CA PHE A 14 39.60 2.68 -1.52
C PHE A 14 38.89 3.62 -0.56
N VAL A 15 38.34 4.66 -1.18
CA VAL A 15 37.18 5.44 -0.77
C VAL A 15 36.54 4.82 0.47
N PHE A 16 36.95 5.32 1.64
CA PHE A 16 36.02 5.48 2.74
C PHE A 16 34.92 6.36 2.18
N SER A 17 33.96 5.75 1.50
CA SER A 17 32.63 6.29 1.36
C SER A 17 32.08 6.14 2.77
N ILE A 18 32.55 7.01 3.66
CA ILE A 18 31.82 7.32 4.88
C ILE A 18 30.45 7.63 4.34
N CYS A 19 29.49 6.74 4.60
CA CYS A 19 28.09 7.01 4.41
C CYS A 19 27.87 8.36 5.09
N LEU A 20 27.81 9.43 4.29
CA LEU A 20 26.98 10.55 4.68
C LEU A 20 25.58 9.91 4.71
N ASN A 21 25.20 9.38 5.88
CA ASN A 21 23.82 9.46 6.29
C ASN A 21 23.44 10.90 6.00
N ALA A 22 22.71 11.13 4.91
CA ALA A 22 22.33 12.47 4.53
C ALA A 22 21.69 13.11 5.77
N ALA A 23 22.34 14.15 6.27
CA ALA A 23 21.97 14.78 7.51
C ALA A 23 20.57 15.36 7.39
N ASP A 24 19.87 15.54 8.50
CA ASP A 24 18.62 16.28 8.51
C ASP A 24 18.83 17.67 7.91
N PHE A 25 17.94 18.09 7.01
CA PHE A 25 18.01 19.41 6.39
C PHE A 25 16.63 20.06 6.27
N SER A 26 16.62 21.38 6.14
CA SER A 26 15.43 22.14 5.81
C SER A 26 15.52 22.61 4.37
N LEU A 27 14.42 22.50 3.63
CA LEU A 27 14.36 23.03 2.28
C LEU A 27 14.26 24.56 2.33
N LYS A 28 15.06 25.23 1.51
CA LYS A 28 14.95 26.69 1.38
C LYS A 28 13.59 27.03 0.79
N LYS A 29 12.97 28.12 1.28
CA LYS A 29 11.65 28.56 0.82
C LYS A 29 11.56 28.73 -0.71
N GLY A 30 12.65 29.15 -1.36
CA GLY A 30 12.73 29.31 -2.81
C GLY A 30 12.87 28.01 -3.61
N ASP A 31 13.19 26.89 -2.95
CA ASP A 31 13.37 25.59 -3.61
C ASP A 31 12.08 24.74 -3.62
N VAL A 32 11.03 25.22 -2.93
CA VAL A 32 9.73 24.56 -2.84
C VAL A 32 8.70 25.32 -3.67
N ILE A 33 8.11 24.63 -4.64
CA ILE A 33 7.05 25.17 -5.48
C ILE A 33 5.74 24.51 -5.08
N ASN A 34 4.74 25.30 -4.70
CA ASN A 34 3.41 24.81 -4.35
C ASN A 34 2.43 25.07 -5.49
N GLN A 35 1.81 24.01 -6.01
CA GLN A 35 0.75 24.09 -7.02
C GLN A 35 -0.19 22.88 -6.88
N ASN A 36 -1.47 23.05 -7.21
CA ASN A 36 -2.48 21.97 -7.16
C ASN A 36 -2.50 21.20 -5.83
N SER A 37 -2.40 21.90 -4.70
CA SER A 37 -2.37 21.31 -3.35
C SER A 37 -1.21 20.31 -3.11
N ARG A 38 -0.12 20.48 -3.87
CA ARG A 38 1.10 19.67 -3.76
C ARG A 38 2.34 20.55 -3.73
N SER A 39 3.37 20.05 -3.04
CA SER A 39 4.69 20.66 -2.97
C SER A 39 5.66 19.90 -3.87
N TYR A 40 6.40 20.66 -4.66
CA TYR A 40 7.36 20.17 -5.63
C TYR A 40 8.75 20.73 -5.33
N ILE A 41 9.76 20.02 -5.82
CA ILE A 41 11.15 20.45 -5.83
C ILE A 41 11.69 20.39 -7.26
N GLU A 42 12.47 21.40 -7.65
CA GLU A 42 13.18 21.42 -8.93
C GLU A 42 14.26 20.33 -8.95
N PHE A 43 14.30 19.52 -10.01
CA PHE A 43 15.28 18.44 -10.16
C PHE A 43 16.72 18.96 -10.08
N SER A 44 17.02 20.11 -10.68
CA SER A 44 18.36 20.71 -10.66
C SER A 44 18.82 21.17 -9.26
N LYS A 45 17.91 21.31 -8.29
CA LYS A 45 18.23 21.66 -6.90
C LYS A 45 18.58 20.46 -6.03
N LEU A 46 18.28 19.24 -6.45
CA LEU A 46 18.46 18.04 -5.64
C LEU A 46 19.93 17.77 -5.27
N SER A 47 20.86 18.14 -6.14
CA SER A 47 22.31 18.05 -5.88
C SER A 47 22.75 18.94 -4.71
N ASN A 48 22.08 20.07 -4.46
CA ASN A 48 22.34 20.92 -3.29
C ASN A 48 22.02 20.22 -1.97
N TYR A 49 21.23 19.16 -2.01
CA TYR A 49 20.82 18.34 -0.88
C TYR A 49 21.53 16.97 -0.87
N GLY A 50 22.64 16.84 -1.61
CA GLY A 50 23.48 15.65 -1.61
C GLY A 50 22.95 14.47 -2.44
N LEU A 51 21.85 14.66 -3.19
CA LEU A 51 21.30 13.61 -4.05
C LEU A 51 22.06 13.52 -5.38
N LYS A 52 22.43 12.31 -5.78
CA LYS A 52 23.05 12.04 -7.09
C LYS A 52 21.96 12.07 -8.16
N THR A 53 22.14 12.91 -9.17
CA THR A 53 21.15 13.10 -10.22
C THR A 53 21.76 12.99 -11.61
N GLU A 54 21.00 12.45 -12.56
CA GLU A 54 21.39 12.34 -13.97
C GLU A 54 20.17 12.56 -14.86
N LYS A 55 20.28 13.43 -15.88
CA LYS A 55 19.26 13.59 -16.92
C LYS A 55 19.76 12.97 -18.22
N LYS A 56 18.98 12.06 -18.80
CA LYS A 56 19.23 11.44 -20.13
C LYS A 56 17.95 11.50 -20.97
N GLY A 57 17.93 12.38 -21.97
CA GLY A 57 16.71 12.64 -22.75
C GLY A 57 15.57 13.10 -21.86
N THR A 58 14.46 12.37 -21.85
CA THR A 58 13.27 12.63 -21.02
C THR A 58 13.33 11.96 -19.64
N ASN A 59 14.37 11.17 -19.35
CA ASN A 59 14.53 10.46 -18.09
C ASN A 59 15.32 11.29 -17.08
N TYR A 60 14.74 11.48 -15.90
CA TYR A 60 15.32 12.18 -14.76
C TYR A 60 15.59 11.19 -13.64
N THR A 61 16.87 10.85 -13.47
CA THR A 61 17.31 9.78 -12.57
C THR A 61 17.85 10.37 -11.28
N ILE A 62 17.41 9.83 -10.15
CA ILE A 62 17.98 10.06 -8.82
C ILE A 62 18.52 8.73 -8.32
N SER A 63 19.80 8.71 -7.94
CA SER A 63 20.47 7.51 -7.42
C SER A 63 20.78 7.65 -5.93
N ASP A 64 20.44 6.62 -5.17
CA ASP A 64 20.85 6.37 -3.79
C ASP A 64 21.60 5.03 -3.75
N GLU A 65 22.38 4.74 -2.71
CA GLU A 65 23.33 3.61 -2.65
C GLU A 65 22.80 2.31 -3.29
N ASN A 66 21.55 1.94 -2.98
CA ASN A 66 20.88 0.73 -3.47
C ASN A 66 19.61 0.99 -4.28
N ALA A 67 19.36 2.22 -4.72
CA ALA A 67 18.13 2.58 -5.42
C ALA A 67 18.34 3.51 -6.60
N THR A 68 17.61 3.23 -7.68
CA THR A 68 17.49 4.14 -8.84
C THR A 68 16.04 4.54 -9.00
N LEU A 69 15.75 5.83 -8.82
CA LEU A 69 14.45 6.45 -9.06
C LEU A 69 14.47 7.13 -10.41
N VAL A 70 13.50 6.86 -11.28
CA VAL A 70 13.41 7.49 -12.61
C VAL A 70 12.04 8.17 -12.76
N PHE A 71 12.09 9.49 -12.97
CA PHE A 71 10.93 10.33 -13.26
C PHE A 71 10.96 10.75 -14.74
N ASN A 72 9.77 10.97 -15.30
CA ASN A 72 9.59 11.47 -16.66
C ASN A 72 8.84 12.80 -16.64
N GLU A 73 8.95 13.60 -17.70
CA GLU A 73 8.19 14.84 -17.86
C GLU A 73 6.68 14.56 -17.99
N ASN A 74 5.84 15.35 -17.30
CA ASN A 74 4.38 15.30 -17.39
C ASN A 74 3.77 13.91 -17.13
N SER A 75 4.43 13.11 -16.28
CA SER A 75 4.07 11.74 -15.96
C SER A 75 3.69 11.62 -14.49
N ASN A 76 2.62 10.88 -14.21
CA ASN A 76 2.28 10.42 -12.86
C ASN A 76 2.95 9.07 -12.55
N VAL A 77 3.66 8.46 -13.49
CA VAL A 77 4.41 7.21 -13.29
C VAL A 77 5.89 7.51 -13.11
N PHE A 78 6.49 6.90 -12.10
CA PHE A 78 7.94 6.83 -11.88
C PHE A 78 8.35 5.39 -11.57
N THR A 79 9.64 5.07 -11.68
CA THR A 79 10.13 3.73 -11.33
C THR A 79 11.11 3.78 -10.18
N VAL A 80 11.07 2.78 -9.30
CA VAL A 80 12.14 2.47 -8.33
C VAL A 80 12.72 1.12 -8.69
N ASN A 81 14.02 1.07 -8.99
CA ASN A 81 14.69 -0.17 -9.40
C ASN A 81 13.98 -0.90 -10.56
N LYS A 82 13.42 -0.11 -11.50
CA LYS A 82 12.59 -0.55 -12.64
C LYS A 82 11.16 -1.01 -12.30
N THR A 83 10.79 -1.10 -11.02
CA THR A 83 9.40 -1.34 -10.60
C THR A 83 8.61 -0.03 -10.73
N PRO A 84 7.49 0.00 -11.49
CA PRO A 84 6.71 1.21 -11.70
C PRO A 84 5.74 1.51 -10.55
N PHE A 85 5.56 2.79 -10.24
CA PHE A 85 4.61 3.30 -9.25
C PHE A 85 3.85 4.48 -9.83
N THR A 86 2.55 4.56 -9.52
CA THR A 86 1.68 5.66 -9.96
C THR A 86 1.44 6.62 -8.80
N MET A 87 1.87 7.87 -8.97
CA MET A 87 1.64 9.00 -8.07
C MET A 87 0.22 9.54 -8.22
N ASP A 88 -0.21 10.34 -7.25
CA ASP A 88 -1.50 11.01 -7.27
C ASP A 88 -1.54 12.28 -8.14
N THR A 89 -0.36 12.76 -8.53
CA THR A 89 -0.15 13.94 -9.37
C THR A 89 1.00 13.70 -10.35
N LYS A 90 0.98 14.39 -11.49
CA LYS A 90 2.07 14.37 -12.47
C LYS A 90 3.28 15.18 -11.98
N THR A 91 4.46 14.82 -12.47
CA THR A 91 5.57 15.77 -12.59
C THR A 91 5.18 16.91 -13.53
N VAL A 92 5.80 18.08 -13.36
CA VAL A 92 5.48 19.26 -14.18
C VAL A 92 6.75 19.86 -14.73
N VAL A 93 6.76 20.25 -16.00
CA VAL A 93 7.86 21.06 -16.56
C VAL A 93 7.50 22.54 -16.46
N ALA A 94 8.27 23.29 -15.68
CA ALA A 94 8.08 24.74 -15.53
C ALA A 94 9.42 25.45 -15.72
N LYS A 95 9.45 26.52 -16.54
CA LYS A 95 10.68 27.29 -16.84
C LYS A 95 11.88 26.41 -17.26
N LYS A 96 11.61 25.34 -18.03
CA LYS A 96 12.59 24.33 -18.49
C LYS A 96 13.16 23.42 -17.38
N GLU A 97 12.59 23.44 -16.18
CA GLU A 97 12.96 22.57 -15.07
C GLU A 97 11.87 21.54 -14.79
N LEU A 98 12.28 20.33 -14.40
CA LEU A 98 11.35 19.30 -13.94
C LEU A 98 11.04 19.51 -12.47
N LEU A 99 9.76 19.63 -12.15
CA LEU A 99 9.22 19.67 -10.82
C LEU A 99 8.78 18.27 -10.40
N ILE A 100 9.38 17.76 -9.33
CA ILE A 100 9.11 16.42 -8.80
C ILE A 100 8.27 16.55 -7.52
N PRO A 101 7.21 15.75 -7.34
CA PRO A 101 6.46 15.69 -6.09
C PRO A 101 7.40 15.37 -4.91
N LEU A 102 7.60 16.37 -4.06
CA LEU A 102 8.64 16.39 -3.02
C LEU A 102 8.48 15.20 -2.06
N ARG A 103 7.25 14.95 -1.63
CA ARG A 103 6.96 13.91 -0.65
C ARG A 103 7.25 12.51 -1.19
N ILE A 104 6.84 12.22 -2.43
CA ILE A 104 7.11 10.94 -3.09
C ILE A 104 8.61 10.67 -3.16
N LEU A 105 9.39 11.67 -3.60
CA LEU A 105 10.84 11.54 -3.72
C LEU A 105 11.48 11.24 -2.36
N PHE A 106 11.23 12.08 -1.36
CA PHE A 106 11.93 12.00 -0.08
C PHE A 106 11.45 10.81 0.77
N GLU A 107 10.16 10.47 0.78
CA GLU A 107 9.69 9.29 1.51
C GLU A 107 10.19 7.98 0.90
N THR A 108 10.29 7.89 -0.43
CA THR A 108 10.92 6.73 -1.11
C THR A 108 12.37 6.54 -0.67
N LEU A 109 13.09 7.64 -0.47
CA LEU A 109 14.48 7.66 0.01
C LEU A 109 14.62 7.59 1.55
N ASN A 110 13.56 7.20 2.26
CA ASN A 110 13.51 7.06 3.72
C ASN A 110 13.62 8.35 4.53
N TYR A 111 13.16 9.47 4.00
CA TYR A 111 13.06 10.69 4.78
C TYR A 111 11.62 10.91 5.24
N LYS A 112 11.48 11.40 6.47
CA LYS A 112 10.24 12.01 6.93
C LYS A 112 10.19 13.45 6.43
N VAL A 113 9.14 13.77 5.69
CA VAL A 113 8.81 15.13 5.28
C VAL A 113 7.92 15.76 6.34
N GLY A 114 8.39 16.85 6.94
CA GLY A 114 7.70 17.58 7.99
C GLY A 114 7.51 19.06 7.67
N TRP A 115 6.78 19.75 8.53
CA TRP A 115 6.61 21.20 8.49
C TRP A 115 7.02 21.79 9.84
N ASP A 116 7.96 22.73 9.83
CA ASP A 116 8.31 23.52 11.00
C ASP A 116 7.47 24.80 11.02
N LYS A 117 6.65 24.94 12.06
CA LYS A 117 5.76 26.09 12.24
C LYS A 117 6.51 27.38 12.56
N ASN A 118 7.66 27.30 13.23
CA ASN A 118 8.44 28.45 13.67
C ASN A 118 9.20 29.05 12.50
N THR A 119 9.91 28.20 11.76
CA THR A 119 10.71 28.65 10.60
C THR A 119 9.88 28.74 9.31
N LYS A 120 8.67 28.18 9.30
CA LYS A 120 7.78 28.09 8.12
C LYS A 120 8.48 27.42 6.94
N THR A 121 9.23 26.36 7.21
CA THR A 121 9.96 25.58 6.22
C THR A 121 9.55 24.11 6.23
N ILE A 122 9.81 23.42 5.12
CA ILE A 122 9.70 21.97 5.04
C ILE A 122 10.98 21.36 5.61
N THR A 123 10.82 20.43 6.54
CA THR A 123 11.93 19.67 7.14
C THR A 123 12.02 18.29 6.50
N ILE A 124 13.24 17.86 6.22
CA ILE A 124 13.56 16.55 5.64
C ILE A 124 14.46 15.84 6.64
N LYS A 125 13.92 14.84 7.32
CA LYS A 125 14.60 14.10 8.38
C LYS A 125 14.88 12.68 7.94
N LYS A 126 16.14 12.24 7.92
CA LYS A 126 16.48 10.86 7.54
C LYS A 126 15.98 9.93 8.65
N LEU A 127 15.23 8.90 8.27
CA LEU A 127 14.79 7.87 9.19
C LEU A 127 15.87 6.78 9.31
N ALA A 128 15.87 6.10 10.46
CA ALA A 128 16.69 4.90 10.61
C ALA A 128 16.19 3.83 9.62
N GLU A 129 17.12 3.20 8.89
CA GLU A 129 16.78 2.03 8.09
C GLU A 129 16.37 0.88 9.00
N SER A 130 15.28 0.20 8.63
CA SER A 130 14.91 -1.05 9.28
C SER A 130 15.98 -2.10 8.97
N LYS A 131 16.48 -2.77 10.01
CA LYS A 131 17.51 -3.80 9.91
C LYS A 131 16.99 -5.09 10.53
N LEU A 132 17.39 -6.20 9.95
CA LEU A 132 17.17 -7.52 10.54
C LEU A 132 18.05 -7.69 11.81
N PRO A 133 17.58 -8.41 12.84
CA PRO A 133 16.28 -9.05 12.91
C PRO A 133 15.13 -8.08 13.25
N VAL A 134 13.92 -8.37 12.76
CA VAL A 134 12.70 -7.63 13.13
C VAL A 134 11.61 -8.57 13.65
N LYS A 135 10.74 -8.05 14.51
CA LYS A 135 9.58 -8.80 15.01
C LYS A 135 8.34 -8.58 14.13
N ALA A 136 7.63 -9.66 13.86
CA ALA A 136 6.28 -9.68 13.31
C ALA A 136 5.43 -10.56 14.23
N ASN A 137 4.64 -9.95 15.12
CA ASN A 137 3.96 -10.67 16.21
C ASN A 137 4.96 -11.53 17.01
N ASP A 138 4.69 -12.82 17.16
CA ASP A 138 5.56 -13.78 17.85
C ASP A 138 6.71 -14.32 16.98
N TYR A 139 6.85 -13.81 15.76
CA TYR A 139 7.85 -14.27 14.78
C TYR A 139 9.03 -13.30 14.72
N THR A 140 10.25 -13.85 14.65
CA THR A 140 11.47 -13.05 14.46
C THR A 140 12.05 -13.35 13.08
N ILE A 141 12.03 -12.34 12.21
CA ILE A 141 12.57 -12.42 10.86
C ILE A 141 14.06 -12.09 10.96
N THR A 142 14.93 -13.03 10.59
CA THR A 142 16.39 -12.91 10.80
C THR A 142 17.19 -12.72 9.53
N LYS A 143 16.61 -13.02 8.37
CA LYS A 143 17.25 -12.95 7.05
C LYS A 143 16.26 -12.52 5.97
N HIS A 144 16.77 -12.15 4.81
CA HIS A 144 15.94 -11.93 3.61
C HIS A 144 15.54 -13.26 2.97
N HIS A 145 14.41 -13.28 2.27
CA HIS A 145 13.84 -14.45 1.61
C HIS A 145 13.55 -14.18 0.13
N SER A 146 13.94 -15.12 -0.72
CA SER A 146 13.74 -15.05 -2.19
C SER A 146 12.92 -16.21 -2.77
N LYS A 147 12.46 -17.12 -1.89
CA LYS A 147 11.66 -18.30 -2.22
C LYS A 147 10.56 -18.41 -1.18
N VAL A 148 9.38 -17.88 -1.49
CA VAL A 148 8.30 -17.69 -0.52
C VAL A 148 7.00 -18.31 -1.02
N VAL A 149 6.26 -18.96 -0.13
CA VAL A 149 4.86 -19.29 -0.35
C VAL A 149 4.01 -18.23 0.36
N SER A 150 3.07 -17.62 -0.37
CA SER A 150 2.14 -16.63 0.20
C SER A 150 0.79 -17.25 0.46
N LEU A 151 0.32 -17.16 1.69
CA LEU A 151 -0.96 -17.74 2.11
C LEU A 151 -2.09 -16.70 2.22
N ALA A 152 -1.81 -15.42 1.98
CA ALA A 152 -2.75 -14.32 2.13
C ALA A 152 -2.86 -13.49 0.84
N PRO A 153 -4.08 -13.15 0.35
CA PRO A 153 -4.26 -12.43 -0.90
C PRO A 153 -3.56 -11.05 -0.94
N SER A 154 -3.72 -10.23 0.10
CA SER A 154 -3.06 -8.92 0.21
C SER A 154 -1.52 -9.00 0.20
N VAL A 155 -0.96 -10.06 0.79
CA VAL A 155 0.48 -10.34 0.74
C VAL A 155 0.88 -10.70 -0.68
N THR A 156 0.15 -11.58 -1.36
CA THR A 156 0.44 -11.91 -2.77
C THR A 156 0.42 -10.66 -3.64
N GLU A 157 -0.61 -9.80 -3.51
CA GLU A 157 -0.68 -8.53 -4.24
C GLU A 157 0.54 -7.64 -3.98
N THR A 158 0.98 -7.55 -2.71
CA THR A 158 2.18 -6.78 -2.34
C THR A 158 3.43 -7.29 -3.05
N PHE A 159 3.62 -8.61 -3.22
CA PHE A 159 4.78 -9.11 -3.97
C PHE A 159 4.81 -8.59 -5.41
N PHE A 160 3.66 -8.56 -6.08
CA PHE A 160 3.56 -8.01 -7.43
C PHE A 160 3.77 -6.49 -7.45
N ASP A 161 3.21 -5.76 -6.49
CA ASP A 161 3.37 -4.31 -6.39
C ASP A 161 4.83 -3.90 -6.12
N LEU A 162 5.65 -4.78 -5.52
CA LEU A 162 7.08 -4.55 -5.28
C LEU A 162 8.00 -5.06 -6.41
N GLY A 163 7.45 -5.65 -7.47
CA GLY A 163 8.23 -6.29 -8.53
C GLY A 163 9.02 -7.51 -8.04
N ALA A 164 8.45 -8.24 -7.08
CA ALA A 164 9.03 -9.41 -6.42
C ALA A 164 8.27 -10.71 -6.75
N GLU A 165 7.46 -10.72 -7.81
CA GLU A 165 6.62 -11.87 -8.19
C GLU A 165 7.43 -13.14 -8.46
N LYS A 166 8.67 -13.00 -8.93
CA LYS A 166 9.60 -14.13 -9.14
C LYS A 166 10.06 -14.82 -7.86
N MET A 167 9.84 -14.20 -6.70
CA MET A 167 10.14 -14.77 -5.39
C MET A 167 9.00 -15.66 -4.86
N LEU A 168 7.82 -15.64 -5.49
CA LEU A 168 6.70 -16.49 -5.12
C LEU A 168 6.84 -17.89 -5.75
N LEU A 169 6.72 -18.92 -4.92
CA LEU A 169 6.71 -20.32 -5.32
C LEU A 169 5.31 -20.93 -5.33
N GLY A 170 4.39 -20.35 -4.57
CA GLY A 170 3.04 -20.86 -4.42
C GLY A 170 2.15 -19.87 -3.68
N ARG A 171 0.84 -20.10 -3.80
CA ARG A 171 -0.20 -19.20 -3.32
C ARG A 171 -1.37 -19.96 -2.68
N SER A 172 -2.15 -19.33 -1.81
CA SER A 172 -3.46 -19.91 -1.43
C SER A 172 -4.45 -19.86 -2.60
N GLU A 173 -5.55 -20.61 -2.50
CA GLU A 173 -6.63 -20.62 -3.49
C GLU A 173 -7.26 -19.24 -3.71
N TYR A 174 -7.27 -18.39 -2.68
CA TYR A 174 -7.89 -17.06 -2.69
C TYR A 174 -6.97 -15.97 -3.24
N CYS A 175 -5.67 -16.24 -3.39
CA CYS A 175 -4.71 -15.31 -4.00
C CYS A 175 -4.90 -15.30 -5.53
N ASN A 176 -5.91 -14.57 -5.98
CA ASN A 176 -6.38 -14.56 -7.37
C ASN A 176 -6.01 -13.30 -8.15
N TYR A 177 -5.24 -12.38 -7.56
CA TYR A 177 -4.82 -11.12 -8.16
C TYR A 177 -3.32 -10.83 -7.96
N PRO A 178 -2.64 -10.21 -8.93
CA PRO A 178 -3.08 -9.98 -10.31
C PRO A 178 -3.34 -11.29 -11.06
N LYS A 179 -3.92 -11.25 -12.26
CA LYS A 179 -4.21 -12.46 -13.05
C LYS A 179 -2.97 -13.36 -13.23
N ALA A 180 -1.78 -12.77 -13.28
CA ALA A 180 -0.50 -13.49 -13.32
C ALA A 180 -0.25 -14.38 -12.09
N ALA A 181 -0.81 -14.06 -10.91
CA ALA A 181 -0.69 -14.91 -9.71
C ALA A 181 -1.35 -16.29 -9.90
N LEU A 182 -2.31 -16.42 -10.82
CA LEU A 182 -2.98 -17.69 -11.09
C LEU A 182 -2.07 -18.73 -11.74
N SER A 183 -0.93 -18.34 -12.31
CA SER A 183 0.07 -19.29 -12.82
C SER A 183 0.91 -19.94 -11.72
N LEU A 184 0.87 -19.42 -10.49
CA LEU A 184 1.55 -20.00 -9.35
C LEU A 184 0.77 -21.22 -8.84
N PRO A 185 1.47 -22.29 -8.40
CA PRO A 185 0.85 -23.44 -7.76
C PRO A 185 -0.04 -23.03 -6.59
N SER A 186 -1.27 -23.55 -6.58
CA SER A 186 -2.15 -23.41 -5.42
C SER A 186 -1.80 -24.45 -4.36
N VAL A 187 -1.60 -23.97 -3.13
CA VAL A 187 -1.28 -24.81 -1.97
C VAL A 187 -2.46 -25.04 -1.03
N GLY A 188 -3.70 -24.82 -1.50
CA GLY A 188 -4.92 -25.06 -0.72
C GLY A 188 -5.60 -23.81 -0.17
N SER A 189 -6.62 -24.03 0.65
CA SER A 189 -7.52 -22.99 1.17
C SER A 189 -6.95 -22.31 2.43
N LEU A 190 -7.61 -21.24 2.91
CA LEU A 190 -7.25 -20.59 4.17
C LEU A 190 -7.49 -21.46 5.41
N LYS A 191 -8.31 -22.51 5.28
CA LYS A 191 -8.62 -23.44 6.37
C LYS A 191 -7.77 -24.70 6.31
N GLU A 192 -7.42 -25.12 5.10
CA GLU A 192 -6.77 -26.40 4.81
C GLU A 192 -5.64 -26.19 3.80
N PRO A 193 -4.53 -25.54 4.19
CA PRO A 193 -3.35 -25.50 3.34
C PRO A 193 -2.70 -26.89 3.30
N SER A 194 -2.30 -27.32 2.11
CA SER A 194 -1.62 -28.59 1.89
C SER A 194 -0.15 -28.49 2.28
N LEU A 195 0.19 -29.00 3.46
CA LEU A 195 1.57 -29.05 3.96
C LEU A 195 2.51 -29.77 2.98
N GLU A 196 2.06 -30.88 2.39
CA GLU A 196 2.84 -31.63 1.40
C GLU A 196 3.20 -30.78 0.17
N LYS A 197 2.22 -30.08 -0.41
CA LYS A 197 2.46 -29.16 -1.53
C LYS A 197 3.44 -28.06 -1.12
N ILE A 198 3.26 -27.46 0.06
CA ILE A 198 4.15 -26.38 0.55
C ILE A 198 5.58 -26.89 0.70
N VAL A 199 5.79 -28.04 1.36
CA VAL A 199 7.11 -28.65 1.55
C VAL A 199 7.75 -28.99 0.20
N SER A 200 6.98 -29.51 -0.76
CA SER A 200 7.48 -29.89 -2.09
C SER A 200 8.07 -28.73 -2.88
N LEU A 201 7.58 -27.50 -2.64
CA LEU A 201 8.08 -26.28 -3.27
C LEU A 201 9.42 -25.82 -2.68
N LYS A 202 9.84 -26.38 -1.54
CA LYS A 202 11.08 -26.04 -0.82
C LYS A 202 11.22 -24.53 -0.53
N PRO A 203 10.20 -23.89 0.07
CA PRO A 203 10.26 -22.48 0.38
C PRO A 203 11.29 -22.20 1.48
N THR A 204 11.87 -21.00 1.44
CA THR A 204 12.66 -20.47 2.55
C THR A 204 11.80 -19.82 3.62
N ALA A 205 10.58 -19.39 3.28
CA ALA A 205 9.58 -18.91 4.21
C ALA A 205 8.15 -19.10 3.69
N VAL A 206 7.19 -19.15 4.62
CA VAL A 206 5.76 -19.03 4.37
C VAL A 206 5.26 -17.76 5.03
N ILE A 207 4.66 -16.86 4.25
CA ILE A 207 4.05 -15.65 4.79
C ILE A 207 2.53 -15.83 4.86
N ALA A 208 1.97 -15.67 6.06
CA ALA A 208 0.55 -15.80 6.36
C ALA A 208 0.01 -14.56 7.08
N GLN A 209 -1.30 -14.52 7.28
CA GLN A 209 -1.93 -13.55 8.19
C GLN A 209 -2.86 -14.25 9.18
N THR A 210 -3.32 -13.52 10.20
CA THR A 210 -4.09 -14.04 11.34
C THR A 210 -5.46 -14.63 11.03
N HIS A 211 -5.91 -14.66 9.77
CA HIS A 211 -7.07 -15.47 9.37
C HIS A 211 -6.78 -16.97 9.34
N TYR A 212 -5.51 -17.39 9.37
CA TYR A 212 -5.14 -18.78 9.65
C TYR A 212 -5.21 -19.06 11.14
N LYS A 213 -5.76 -20.22 11.49
CA LYS A 213 -5.73 -20.70 12.87
C LYS A 213 -4.31 -21.03 13.30
N GLU A 214 -4.02 -20.88 14.58
CA GLU A 214 -2.68 -21.09 15.13
C GLU A 214 -2.20 -22.52 14.93
N GLU A 215 -3.10 -23.51 14.99
CA GLU A 215 -2.77 -24.92 14.78
C GLU A 215 -2.16 -25.16 13.39
N VAL A 216 -2.73 -24.53 12.37
CA VAL A 216 -2.26 -24.62 10.98
C VAL A 216 -0.85 -24.02 10.83
N LEU A 217 -0.60 -22.88 11.48
CA LEU A 217 0.72 -22.26 11.46
C LEU A 217 1.76 -23.10 12.22
N ASN A 218 1.34 -23.78 13.29
CA ASN A 218 2.21 -24.64 14.09
C ASN A 218 2.58 -25.94 13.37
N GLU A 219 1.71 -26.50 12.53
CA GLU A 219 2.06 -27.64 11.67
C GLU A 219 3.16 -27.30 10.65
N LEU A 220 3.09 -26.12 10.04
CA LEU A 220 4.13 -25.63 9.13
C LEU A 220 5.48 -25.46 9.84
N LYS A 221 5.48 -24.93 11.08
CA LYS A 221 6.70 -24.82 11.90
C LYS A 221 7.30 -26.19 12.21
N LYS A 222 6.49 -27.20 12.56
CA LYS A 222 6.94 -28.57 12.84
C LYS A 222 7.63 -29.22 11.63
N ALA A 223 7.30 -28.78 10.42
CA ALA A 223 7.97 -29.22 9.19
C ALA A 223 9.29 -28.47 8.90
N ASN A 224 9.86 -27.73 9.88
CA ASN A 224 11.07 -26.92 9.75
C ASN A 224 10.98 -25.83 8.68
N ILE A 225 9.78 -25.28 8.44
CA ILE A 225 9.56 -24.14 7.56
C ILE A 225 9.52 -22.86 8.40
N GLU A 226 10.24 -21.83 7.98
CA GLU A 226 10.14 -20.50 8.59
C GLU A 226 8.76 -19.91 8.26
N VAL A 227 7.90 -19.79 9.27
CA VAL A 227 6.57 -19.17 9.13
C VAL A 227 6.66 -17.74 9.63
N ILE A 228 6.09 -16.80 8.89
CA ILE A 228 5.98 -15.39 9.28
C ILE A 228 4.49 -15.03 9.19
N ALA A 229 3.80 -14.98 10.33
CA ALA A 229 2.41 -14.56 10.36
C ALA A 229 2.29 -13.12 10.88
N MET A 230 1.51 -12.31 10.17
CA MET A 230 1.24 -10.91 10.52
C MET A 230 -0.24 -10.71 10.78
N ASP A 231 -0.58 -9.71 11.59
CA ASP A 231 -1.97 -9.34 11.77
C ASP A 231 -2.62 -8.89 10.45
N THR A 232 -3.91 -9.17 10.30
CA THR A 232 -4.72 -8.51 9.27
C THR A 232 -4.91 -7.05 9.67
N PRO A 233 -4.51 -6.07 8.83
CA PRO A 233 -4.50 -4.68 9.24
C PRO A 233 -5.92 -4.12 9.32
N LYS A 234 -6.15 -3.31 10.36
CA LYS A 234 -7.40 -2.59 10.62
C LYS A 234 -7.37 -1.15 10.14
N THR A 235 -6.19 -0.65 9.75
CA THR A 235 -5.98 0.72 9.29
C THR A 235 -5.05 0.74 8.07
N MET A 236 -5.04 1.86 7.35
CA MET A 236 -4.09 2.05 6.24
C MET A 236 -2.66 2.20 6.76
N GLU A 237 -2.49 2.77 7.96
CA GLU A 237 -1.21 2.85 8.65
C GLU A 237 -0.64 1.46 8.94
N GLU A 238 -1.45 0.55 9.50
CA GLU A 238 -1.05 -0.86 9.70
C GLU A 238 -0.75 -1.55 8.37
N THR A 239 -1.51 -1.24 7.32
CA THR A 239 -1.25 -1.74 5.96
C THR A 239 0.12 -1.30 5.46
N TYR A 240 0.50 -0.04 5.66
CA TYR A 240 1.84 0.45 5.31
C TYR A 240 2.94 -0.26 6.09
N GLU A 241 2.73 -0.54 7.38
CA GLU A 241 3.71 -1.27 8.19
C GLU A 241 3.88 -2.72 7.72
N ILE A 242 2.80 -3.39 7.29
CA ILE A 242 2.88 -4.73 6.69
C ILE A 242 3.61 -4.67 5.35
N ILE A 243 3.31 -3.70 4.48
CA ILE A 243 4.00 -3.52 3.19
C ILE A 243 5.50 -3.29 3.41
N LYS A 244 5.89 -2.45 4.36
CA LYS A 244 7.30 -2.21 4.70
C LYS A 244 7.99 -3.46 5.26
N LYS A 245 7.30 -4.25 6.10
CA LYS A 245 7.83 -5.54 6.60
C LYS A 245 8.03 -6.54 5.46
N ILE A 246 7.08 -6.65 4.54
CA ILE A 246 7.23 -7.47 3.33
C ILE A 246 8.40 -6.96 2.49
N GLY A 247 8.50 -5.64 2.30
CA GLY A 247 9.65 -5.00 1.66
C GLY A 247 10.96 -5.41 2.31
N LEU A 248 11.06 -5.39 3.64
CA LEU A 248 12.26 -5.81 4.35
C LEU A 248 12.55 -7.31 4.16
N ILE A 249 11.54 -8.18 4.25
CA ILE A 249 11.67 -9.63 4.02
C ILE A 249 12.25 -9.92 2.63
N LEU A 250 11.85 -9.15 1.62
CA LEU A 250 12.20 -9.38 0.21
C LEU A 250 13.39 -8.56 -0.28
N ASP A 251 14.01 -7.75 0.58
CA ASP A 251 15.01 -6.75 0.21
C ASP A 251 14.53 -5.76 -0.87
N LYS A 252 13.30 -5.26 -0.65
CA LYS A 252 12.52 -4.34 -1.49
C LYS A 252 12.09 -3.08 -0.72
N ASN A 253 12.98 -2.58 0.13
CA ASN A 253 12.68 -1.48 1.06
C ASN A 253 12.28 -0.18 0.33
N TYR A 254 12.95 0.18 -0.77
CA TYR A 254 12.65 1.40 -1.52
C TYR A 254 11.31 1.30 -2.26
N GLU A 255 11.06 0.16 -2.91
CA GLU A 255 9.80 -0.17 -3.57
C GLU A 255 8.64 -0.12 -2.57
N ALA A 256 8.82 -0.67 -1.36
CA ALA A 256 7.79 -0.65 -0.32
C ALA A 256 7.50 0.77 0.19
N ARG A 257 8.53 1.61 0.35
CA ARG A 257 8.34 3.03 0.71
C ARG A 257 7.65 3.82 -0.40
N ALA A 258 8.01 3.59 -1.66
CA ALA A 258 7.34 4.20 -2.81
C ALA A 258 5.86 3.80 -2.87
N LEU A 259 5.55 2.52 -2.67
CA LEU A 259 4.19 2.01 -2.61
C LEU A 259 3.38 2.71 -1.51
N CYS A 260 3.91 2.74 -0.28
CA CYS A 260 3.23 3.40 0.84
C CYS A 260 3.04 4.90 0.59
N SER A 261 4.07 5.59 0.09
CA SER A 261 4.04 7.03 -0.17
C SER A 261 3.00 7.39 -1.24
N THR A 262 2.94 6.61 -2.33
CA THR A 262 1.94 6.82 -3.39
C THR A 262 0.52 6.52 -2.92
N MET A 263 0.29 5.44 -2.16
CA MET A 263 -1.02 5.15 -1.57
C MET A 263 -1.47 6.28 -0.63
N ASN A 264 -0.58 6.75 0.24
CA ASN A 264 -0.91 7.82 1.17
C ASN A 264 -1.22 9.15 0.44
N ALA A 265 -0.43 9.50 -0.57
CA ALA A 265 -0.66 10.71 -1.36
C ALA A 265 -2.02 10.67 -2.09
N LYS A 266 -2.41 9.51 -2.64
CA LYS A 266 -3.74 9.33 -3.28
C LYS A 266 -4.88 9.52 -2.29
N LEU A 267 -4.79 8.92 -1.11
CA LEU A 267 -5.79 9.08 -0.05
C LEU A 267 -5.90 10.55 0.39
N GLU A 268 -4.78 11.25 0.55
CA GLU A 268 -4.78 12.68 0.90
C GLU A 268 -5.41 13.55 -0.20
N THR A 269 -5.10 13.27 -1.47
CA THR A 269 -5.71 13.98 -2.61
C THR A 269 -7.22 13.82 -2.60
N VAL A 270 -7.72 12.60 -2.42
CA VAL A 270 -9.16 12.34 -2.36
C VAL A 270 -9.78 12.99 -1.13
N ALA A 271 -9.17 12.85 0.05
CA ALA A 271 -9.68 13.45 1.29
C ALA A 271 -9.81 14.98 1.21
N ILE A 272 -8.84 15.67 0.58
CA ILE A 272 -8.91 17.12 0.36
C ILE A 272 -10.10 17.48 -0.54
N LYS A 273 -10.29 16.73 -1.63
CA LYS A 273 -11.33 16.98 -2.63
C LYS A 273 -12.74 16.66 -2.12
N THR A 274 -12.89 15.67 -1.24
CA THR A 274 -14.19 15.24 -0.69
C THR A 274 -14.57 15.95 0.61
N LYS A 275 -13.63 16.67 1.26
CA LYS A 275 -13.79 17.25 2.60
C LYS A 275 -15.09 18.04 2.82
N LYS A 276 -15.54 18.79 1.82
CA LYS A 276 -16.71 19.69 1.87
C LYS A 276 -17.94 19.14 1.15
N LEU A 277 -17.91 17.91 0.66
CA LEU A 277 -19.02 17.30 -0.05
C LEU A 277 -20.03 16.70 0.94
N SER A 278 -21.21 16.36 0.40
CA SER A 278 -22.19 15.56 1.14
C SER A 278 -21.58 14.21 1.52
N LYS A 279 -22.00 13.65 2.66
CA LYS A 279 -21.50 12.36 3.16
C LYS A 279 -22.63 11.36 3.30
N PRO A 280 -23.10 10.77 2.19
CA PRO A 280 -24.17 9.77 2.26
C PRO A 280 -23.73 8.61 3.16
N SER A 281 -24.68 8.08 3.94
CA SER A 281 -24.43 6.90 4.76
C SER A 281 -24.34 5.65 3.89
N VAL A 282 -23.47 4.72 4.25
CA VAL A 282 -23.25 3.50 3.47
C VAL A 282 -23.09 2.27 4.36
N TYR A 283 -23.62 1.14 3.88
CA TYR A 283 -23.41 -0.19 4.45
C TYR A 283 -22.77 -1.09 3.39
N ILE A 284 -21.67 -1.76 3.73
CA ILE A 284 -20.99 -2.71 2.84
C ILE A 284 -21.31 -4.12 3.32
N VAL A 285 -21.88 -4.95 2.45
CA VAL A 285 -22.17 -6.36 2.75
C VAL A 285 -20.89 -7.18 2.66
N VAL A 286 -20.54 -7.85 3.75
CA VAL A 286 -19.48 -8.87 3.79
C VAL A 286 -20.09 -10.27 3.82
N GLY A 287 -21.24 -10.43 4.46
CA GLY A 287 -22.04 -11.66 4.51
C GLY A 287 -23.51 -11.33 4.78
N THR A 288 -24.41 -12.20 4.34
CA THR A 288 -25.86 -12.00 4.43
C THR A 288 -26.60 -13.35 4.44
N GLY A 289 -27.83 -13.35 4.95
CA GLY A 289 -28.75 -14.48 4.85
C GLY A 289 -28.38 -15.63 5.78
N GLN A 290 -28.37 -16.87 5.28
CA GLN A 290 -28.11 -18.06 6.10
C GLN A 290 -26.73 -18.08 6.77
N TYR A 291 -25.79 -17.28 6.28
CA TYR A 291 -24.45 -17.18 6.84
C TYR A 291 -24.36 -16.15 7.97
N GLY A 292 -25.37 -15.28 8.13
CA GLY A 292 -25.37 -14.16 9.07
C GLY A 292 -25.01 -12.83 8.41
N GLU A 293 -25.43 -11.73 9.04
CA GLU A 293 -25.15 -10.38 8.56
C GLU A 293 -23.76 -9.92 9.01
N TYR A 294 -22.88 -9.65 8.03
CA TYR A 294 -21.54 -9.16 8.29
C TYR A 294 -21.23 -7.89 7.50
N THR A 295 -20.50 -6.97 8.12
CA THR A 295 -20.16 -5.66 7.55
C THR A 295 -18.83 -5.13 8.09
N HIS A 296 -18.34 -4.03 7.50
CA HIS A 296 -17.16 -3.32 8.01
C HIS A 296 -17.57 -2.28 9.07
N GLY A 297 -17.28 -2.57 10.34
CA GLY A 297 -17.50 -1.64 11.45
C GLY A 297 -16.51 -0.46 11.53
N LYS A 298 -16.57 0.31 12.61
CA LYS A 298 -15.70 1.48 12.84
C LYS A 298 -14.20 1.14 12.94
N ASP A 299 -13.88 -0.07 13.38
CA ASP A 299 -12.51 -0.54 13.64
C ASP A 299 -11.93 -1.33 12.44
N SER A 300 -12.46 -1.09 11.23
CA SER A 300 -12.04 -1.70 9.97
C SER A 300 -11.35 -0.68 9.06
N PHE A 301 -10.39 -1.12 8.24
CA PHE A 301 -9.68 -0.24 7.31
C PHE A 301 -10.64 0.44 6.33
N MET A 302 -11.73 -0.26 5.97
CA MET A 302 -12.79 0.27 5.11
C MET A 302 -13.49 1.49 5.69
N ASN A 303 -13.57 1.64 7.03
CA ASN A 303 -14.11 2.85 7.63
C ASN A 303 -13.27 4.09 7.25
N GLY A 304 -11.94 3.94 7.23
CA GLY A 304 -11.02 4.98 6.78
C GLY A 304 -11.17 5.29 5.28
N ILE A 305 -11.23 4.25 4.44
CA ILE A 305 -11.42 4.40 2.98
C ILE A 305 -12.74 5.12 2.66
N LEU A 306 -13.84 4.71 3.29
CA LEU A 306 -15.16 5.35 3.13
C LEU A 306 -15.13 6.82 3.55
N THR A 307 -14.50 7.12 4.69
CA THR A 307 -14.37 8.49 5.19
C THR A 307 -13.58 9.36 4.21
N VAL A 308 -12.47 8.85 3.67
CA VAL A 308 -11.66 9.54 2.64
C VAL A 308 -12.48 9.77 1.37
N ALA A 309 -13.25 8.77 0.92
CA ALA A 309 -14.09 8.86 -0.26
C ALA A 309 -15.35 9.76 -0.07
N GLY A 310 -15.54 10.36 1.11
CA GLY A 310 -16.67 11.27 1.35
C GLY A 310 -17.97 10.55 1.71
N TYR A 311 -17.89 9.45 2.47
CA TYR A 311 -19.04 8.72 3.01
C TYR A 311 -19.07 8.76 4.53
N THR A 312 -20.24 8.48 5.10
CA THR A 312 -20.37 8.12 6.52
C THR A 312 -20.62 6.61 6.61
N ASN A 313 -19.78 5.86 7.33
CA ASN A 313 -20.02 4.43 7.56
C ASN A 313 -21.23 4.26 8.50
N ALA A 314 -22.28 3.56 8.07
CA ALA A 314 -23.51 3.39 8.87
C ALA A 314 -23.36 2.46 10.10
N PRO A 315 -22.72 1.27 9.99
CA PRO A 315 -22.59 0.30 11.09
C PRO A 315 -21.43 0.62 12.07
N THR A 316 -21.42 1.81 12.68
CA THR A 316 -20.39 2.17 13.67
C THR A 316 -20.46 1.36 14.97
N ASP A 317 -21.57 0.66 15.20
CA ASP A 317 -21.89 -0.18 16.36
C ASP A 317 -21.81 -1.69 16.06
N ALA A 318 -21.08 -2.07 15.00
CA ALA A 318 -20.77 -3.46 14.69
C ALA A 318 -19.76 -4.06 15.68
N GLU A 319 -19.90 -5.36 15.94
CA GLU A 319 -19.02 -6.12 16.82
C GLU A 319 -18.08 -6.99 15.98
N GLY A 320 -16.85 -6.52 15.78
CA GLY A 320 -15.96 -7.07 14.76
C GLY A 320 -16.59 -6.86 13.38
N PHE A 321 -16.87 -7.96 12.67
CA PHE A 321 -17.63 -7.92 11.42
C PHE A 321 -19.12 -8.19 11.62
N SER A 322 -19.53 -8.70 12.79
CA SER A 322 -20.91 -9.13 13.03
C SER A 322 -21.86 -7.93 13.13
N TYR A 323 -23.02 -8.06 12.50
CA TYR A 323 -24.10 -7.08 12.58
C TYR A 323 -25.46 -7.77 12.67
N THR A 324 -26.53 -6.99 12.84
CA THR A 324 -27.89 -7.52 12.82
C THR A 324 -28.73 -6.80 11.78
N LEU A 325 -29.68 -7.53 11.20
CA LEU A 325 -30.64 -6.96 10.25
C LEU A 325 -31.49 -5.87 10.92
N GLU A 326 -31.85 -6.03 12.20
CA GLU A 326 -32.59 -5.02 12.97
C GLU A 326 -31.82 -3.70 13.05
N LYS A 327 -30.52 -3.75 13.39
CA LYS A 327 -29.66 -2.56 13.41
C LYS A 327 -29.54 -1.95 12.02
N LEU A 328 -29.41 -2.76 10.96
CA LEU A 328 -29.37 -2.27 9.58
C LEU A 328 -30.66 -1.52 9.20
N ILE A 329 -31.82 -2.10 9.53
CA ILE A 329 -33.12 -1.47 9.30
C ILE A 329 -33.26 -0.16 10.08
N GLN A 330 -32.79 -0.11 11.33
CA GLN A 330 -32.82 1.09 12.15
C GLN A 330 -31.90 2.19 11.62
N LYS A 331 -30.71 1.84 11.11
CA LYS A 331 -29.74 2.78 10.54
C LYS A 331 -30.16 3.31 9.17
N ASP A 332 -30.90 2.52 8.40
CA ASP A 332 -31.41 2.82 7.06
C ASP A 332 -30.41 3.58 6.15
N PRO A 333 -29.29 2.94 5.76
CA PRO A 333 -28.23 3.60 5.02
C PRO A 333 -28.69 4.10 3.65
N TYR A 334 -28.09 5.21 3.18
CA TYR A 334 -28.40 5.79 1.87
C TYR A 334 -27.97 4.87 0.72
N TYR A 335 -26.82 4.22 0.84
CA TYR A 335 -26.31 3.21 -0.10
C TYR A 335 -26.10 1.86 0.59
N ILE A 336 -26.35 0.78 -0.13
CA ILE A 336 -25.88 -0.57 0.23
C ILE A 336 -24.96 -1.06 -0.88
N LEU A 337 -23.71 -1.34 -0.53
CA LEU A 337 -22.73 -1.89 -1.47
C LEU A 337 -22.63 -3.40 -1.27
N THR A 338 -22.84 -4.16 -2.34
CA THR A 338 -22.93 -5.63 -2.27
C THR A 338 -21.85 -6.30 -3.12
N PRO A 339 -21.26 -7.40 -2.68
CA PRO A 339 -20.60 -8.33 -3.59
C PRO A 339 -21.66 -9.03 -4.45
N SER A 340 -21.26 -9.53 -5.63
CA SER A 340 -22.19 -10.13 -6.60
C SER A 340 -23.05 -11.27 -6.02
N PHE A 341 -22.49 -12.07 -5.10
CA PHE A 341 -23.23 -13.17 -4.47
C PHE A 341 -24.37 -12.72 -3.56
N ALA A 342 -24.37 -11.45 -3.10
CA ALA A 342 -25.35 -10.90 -2.18
C ALA A 342 -26.35 -9.93 -2.84
N THR A 343 -26.03 -9.42 -4.03
CA THR A 343 -26.81 -8.35 -4.68
C THR A 343 -28.29 -8.69 -4.81
N GLU A 344 -28.61 -9.88 -5.35
CA GLU A 344 -30.00 -10.26 -5.61
C GLU A 344 -30.79 -10.55 -4.33
N ALA A 345 -30.16 -11.18 -3.34
CA ALA A 345 -30.78 -11.43 -2.03
C ALA A 345 -31.18 -10.10 -1.36
N VAL A 346 -30.25 -9.15 -1.28
CA VAL A 346 -30.49 -7.82 -0.69
C VAL A 346 -31.58 -7.02 -1.43
N LYS A 347 -31.69 -7.18 -2.75
CA LYS A 347 -32.74 -6.49 -3.53
C LYS A 347 -34.13 -7.11 -3.38
N THR A 348 -34.22 -8.43 -3.25
CA THR A 348 -35.48 -9.16 -3.48
C THR A 348 -36.10 -9.74 -2.22
N GLU A 349 -35.30 -10.07 -1.21
CA GLU A 349 -35.80 -10.71 0.00
C GLU A 349 -36.61 -9.75 0.87
N LYS A 350 -37.69 -10.28 1.48
CA LYS A 350 -38.63 -9.50 2.31
C LYS A 350 -37.92 -8.76 3.45
N ALA A 351 -36.85 -9.34 3.98
CA ALA A 351 -35.99 -8.79 5.02
C ALA A 351 -35.47 -7.37 4.70
N TYR A 352 -35.12 -7.10 3.45
CA TYR A 352 -34.46 -5.85 3.05
C TYR A 352 -35.40 -4.86 2.34
N LYS A 353 -36.58 -5.30 1.86
CA LYS A 353 -37.53 -4.46 1.08
C LYS A 353 -37.93 -3.15 1.76
N GLY A 354 -37.84 -3.08 3.09
CA GLY A 354 -38.16 -1.88 3.87
C GLY A 354 -37.12 -0.76 3.72
N LEU A 355 -35.87 -1.09 3.41
CA LEU A 355 -34.73 -0.17 3.39
C LEU A 355 -34.86 0.87 2.27
N SER A 356 -34.52 2.11 2.58
CA SER A 356 -34.51 3.22 1.63
C SER A 356 -33.55 2.95 0.47
N ALA A 357 -32.39 2.36 0.71
CA ALA A 357 -31.47 2.01 -0.37
C ALA A 357 -32.08 1.01 -1.37
N VAL A 358 -32.86 0.03 -0.90
CA VAL A 358 -33.54 -0.95 -1.78
C VAL A 358 -34.65 -0.27 -2.58
N LYS A 359 -35.53 0.47 -1.92
CA LYS A 359 -36.66 1.18 -2.57
C LYS A 359 -36.22 2.18 -3.63
N ASN A 360 -35.07 2.82 -3.43
CA ASN A 360 -34.55 3.86 -4.32
C ASN A 360 -33.50 3.35 -5.32
N GLY A 361 -33.31 2.03 -5.46
CA GLY A 361 -32.36 1.47 -6.43
C GLY A 361 -30.88 1.78 -6.12
N ARG A 362 -30.54 1.97 -4.84
CA ARG A 362 -29.19 2.30 -4.34
C ARG A 362 -28.47 1.08 -3.73
N VAL A 363 -28.86 -0.12 -4.16
CA VAL A 363 -28.11 -1.35 -3.94
C VAL A 363 -27.14 -1.50 -5.10
N ILE A 364 -25.86 -1.29 -4.85
CA ILE A 364 -24.82 -1.19 -5.88
C ILE A 364 -23.83 -2.34 -5.73
N GLU A 365 -23.67 -3.11 -6.79
CA GLU A 365 -22.70 -4.19 -6.84
C GLU A 365 -21.28 -3.65 -6.95
N ILE A 366 -20.37 -4.21 -6.16
CA ILE A 366 -18.94 -3.89 -6.10
C ILE A 366 -18.10 -5.17 -6.07
N ASP A 367 -16.85 -5.09 -6.53
CA ASP A 367 -15.90 -6.22 -6.49
C ASP A 367 -15.46 -6.49 -5.04
N ALA A 368 -15.91 -7.63 -4.49
CA ALA A 368 -15.62 -8.04 -3.12
C ALA A 368 -14.13 -8.08 -2.80
N ASP A 369 -13.27 -8.47 -3.75
CA ASP A 369 -11.83 -8.59 -3.54
C ASP A 369 -11.17 -7.21 -3.40
N ILE A 370 -11.68 -6.18 -4.09
CA ILE A 370 -11.15 -4.81 -3.91
C ILE A 370 -11.43 -4.32 -2.49
N PHE A 371 -12.64 -4.58 -1.97
CA PHE A 371 -13.12 -3.98 -0.73
C PHE A 371 -12.89 -4.83 0.53
N SER A 372 -12.48 -6.09 0.38
CA SER A 372 -12.11 -6.97 1.50
C SER A 372 -10.60 -7.04 1.75
N ARG A 373 -9.77 -6.49 0.85
CA ARG A 373 -8.30 -6.60 0.92
C ARG A 373 -7.68 -5.23 1.20
N PRO A 374 -6.98 -5.07 2.33
CA PRO A 374 -6.20 -3.87 2.61
C PRO A 374 -4.90 -3.89 1.79
N SER A 375 -4.99 -3.52 0.52
CA SER A 375 -3.87 -3.49 -0.45
C SER A 375 -3.87 -2.19 -1.26
N ARG A 376 -2.95 -2.06 -2.21
CA ARG A 376 -2.95 -0.94 -3.17
C ARG A 376 -4.29 -0.82 -3.92
N ARG A 377 -4.96 -1.94 -4.22
CA ARG A 377 -6.19 -1.96 -5.03
C ARG A 377 -7.33 -1.15 -4.44
N VAL A 378 -7.52 -1.18 -3.12
CA VAL A 378 -8.61 -0.41 -2.51
C VAL A 378 -8.39 1.10 -2.66
N VAL A 379 -7.13 1.54 -2.74
CA VAL A 379 -6.75 2.94 -2.96
C VAL A 379 -6.86 3.30 -4.45
N ASP A 380 -6.32 2.47 -5.34
CA ASP A 380 -6.22 2.80 -6.77
C ASP A 380 -7.55 2.63 -7.52
N ASP A 381 -8.27 1.54 -7.23
CA ASP A 381 -9.50 1.17 -7.92
C ASP A 381 -10.73 1.40 -7.02
N GLY A 382 -10.62 1.03 -5.73
CA GLY A 382 -11.72 1.16 -4.77
C GLY A 382 -12.19 2.60 -4.58
N LEU A 383 -11.27 3.57 -4.43
CA LEU A 383 -11.63 5.00 -4.36
C LEU A 383 -12.35 5.47 -5.62
N LYS A 384 -11.96 5.01 -6.81
CA LYS A 384 -12.62 5.40 -8.07
C LYS A 384 -14.04 4.86 -8.15
N VAL A 385 -14.24 3.61 -7.73
CA VAL A 385 -15.58 3.01 -7.64
C VAL A 385 -16.47 3.81 -6.69
N LEU A 386 -15.98 4.11 -5.48
CA LEU A 386 -16.72 4.91 -4.49
C LEU A 386 -17.02 6.32 -5.01
N LEU A 387 -16.03 7.03 -5.55
CA LEU A 387 -16.25 8.37 -6.12
C LEU A 387 -17.24 8.34 -7.29
N LYS A 388 -17.19 7.33 -8.16
CA LYS A 388 -18.16 7.20 -9.26
C LYS A 388 -19.60 7.11 -8.76
N ILE A 389 -19.82 6.51 -7.58
CA ILE A 389 -21.15 6.32 -6.98
C ILE A 389 -21.70 7.63 -6.41
N ALA A 390 -20.95 8.33 -5.57
CA ALA A 390 -21.47 9.49 -4.84
C ALA A 390 -20.95 10.86 -5.32
N HIS A 391 -19.74 10.92 -5.89
CA HIS A 391 -19.01 12.16 -6.20
C HIS A 391 -18.29 12.09 -7.57
N PRO A 392 -19.00 11.79 -8.68
CA PRO A 392 -18.38 11.54 -9.99
C PRO A 392 -17.66 12.77 -10.57
N GLU A 393 -17.99 13.96 -10.11
CA GLU A 393 -17.27 15.19 -10.43
C GLU A 393 -15.84 15.19 -9.89
N ILE A 394 -15.59 14.62 -8.71
CA ILE A 394 -14.24 14.50 -8.15
C ILE A 394 -13.40 13.51 -8.94
N LEU A 395 -13.99 12.38 -9.33
CA LEU A 395 -13.30 11.35 -10.13
C LEU A 395 -12.67 11.94 -11.40
N LYS A 396 -13.35 12.85 -12.09
CA LYS A 396 -12.86 13.53 -13.30
C LYS A 396 -11.64 14.43 -13.05
N THR A 397 -11.37 14.78 -11.79
CA THR A 397 -10.25 15.65 -11.39
C THR A 397 -9.06 14.89 -10.84
N LEU A 398 -9.14 13.57 -10.73
CA LEU A 398 -8.03 12.74 -10.29
C LEU A 398 -7.04 12.55 -11.44
N GLU A 399 -5.76 12.56 -11.13
CA GLU A 399 -4.68 12.30 -12.09
C GLU A 399 -4.14 10.87 -11.98
N PHE A 400 -4.83 9.97 -11.28
CA PHE A 400 -4.39 8.59 -11.05
C PHE A 400 -5.50 7.57 -11.32
#